data_AF-A0A532CEY7-F1
#
_entry.id   AF-A0A532CEY7-F1
#
_cell.length_a   1.000
_cell.length_b   1.000
_cell.length_c   1.000
_cell.angle_alpha   90.00
_cell.angle_beta   90.00
_cell.angle_gamma   90.00
#
_symmetry.space_group_name_H-M   'P 1'
#
loop_
_entity.id
_entity.type
_entity.pdbx_description
1 polymer ?
#
loop_
_entity_poly.entity_id
_entity_poly.type
_entity_poly.pdbx_seq_one_letter_code
_entity_poly.pdbx_strand_id
1 'polypeptide(L)'
;QLWQAYAALEKSKVKGASGKRILTDLVSLVRFATHQDNELVPFPERVTANFNAWLGDQERGGLPAPRPGTWFVYAIECSNGSRYIGQTSDLPRRFEEHKAGTGASWTRRHPPVRVIHWEEYASEHEAVEREKYLKTGFGRKWLKREFAAGRTRQAGKKFTDEQRQWLSMIRDHIAANMGVESDDFEYAPFSQAGGLGKAYRLFPDGLQTIIESLNMALVA
;
A
#
# COMPACT_ATOMS: atom_id res chain seq x y z
N GLN A 1 30.44 11.97 15.32
CA GLN A 1 31.10 13.28 15.47
C GLN A 1 30.39 14.37 14.67
N LEU A 2 30.09 14.18 13.38
CA LEU A 2 29.38 15.19 12.56
C LEU A 2 27.94 15.53 13.04
N TRP A 3 27.13 14.52 13.37
CA TRP A 3 25.77 14.72 13.91
C TRP A 3 25.77 15.55 15.20
N GLN A 4 26.74 15.29 16.08
CA GLN A 4 26.91 16.05 17.33
C GLN A 4 27.35 17.49 17.07
N ALA A 5 28.17 17.73 16.04
CA ALA A 5 28.57 19.08 15.64
C ALA A 5 27.35 19.88 15.12
N TYR A 6 26.48 19.29 14.29
CA TYR A 6 25.25 19.94 13.84
C TYR A 6 24.25 20.17 14.98
N ALA A 7 24.07 19.19 15.88
CA ALA A 7 23.22 19.34 17.05
C ALA A 7 23.71 20.45 18.00
N ALA A 8 25.02 20.73 18.03
CA ALA A 8 25.61 21.82 18.79
C ALA A 8 25.38 23.19 18.13
N LEU A 9 25.27 23.26 16.80
CA LEU A 9 25.07 24.50 16.04
C LEU A 9 23.59 24.89 15.90
N GLU A 10 22.71 23.93 15.60
CA GLU A 10 21.29 24.17 15.32
C GLU A 10 20.40 23.15 16.04
N LYS A 11 20.44 23.15 17.38
CA LYS A 11 19.75 22.17 18.23
C LYS A 11 18.25 22.03 17.96
N SER A 12 17.57 23.09 17.52
CA SER A 12 16.14 23.06 17.18
C SER A 12 15.82 22.29 15.90
N LYS A 13 16.81 22.03 15.03
CA LYS A 13 16.65 21.36 13.74
C LYS A 13 17.18 19.92 13.71
N VAL A 14 17.63 19.37 14.83
CA VAL A 14 18.20 18.01 14.92
C VAL A 14 17.42 17.16 15.93
N LYS A 15 16.94 15.99 15.52
CA LYS A 15 16.16 15.05 16.37
C LYS A 15 16.86 13.70 16.47
N GLY A 16 16.98 13.11 17.67
CA GLY A 16 17.43 11.72 17.89
C GLY A 16 18.90 11.44 17.51
N ALA A 17 19.73 10.89 18.41
CA ALA A 17 21.09 10.49 18.05
C ALA A 17 21.44 9.13 18.68
N SER A 18 21.73 8.11 17.86
CA SER A 18 22.26 6.82 18.33
C SER A 18 23.44 6.40 17.45
N GLY A 19 24.62 6.22 18.07
CA GLY A 19 25.93 6.17 17.42
C GLY A 19 26.30 4.91 16.64
N LYS A 20 25.37 4.23 15.96
CA LYS A 20 25.67 2.97 15.24
C LYS A 20 25.45 2.97 13.72
N ARG A 21 25.09 4.09 13.07
CA ARG A 21 24.53 4.05 11.70
C ARG A 21 25.19 5.00 10.69
N ILE A 22 26.47 4.79 10.42
CA ILE A 22 27.30 5.71 9.59
C ILE A 22 26.73 5.94 8.17
N LEU A 23 26.24 4.90 7.48
CA LEU A 23 25.79 5.02 6.08
C LEU A 23 24.41 5.69 5.92
N THR A 24 23.42 5.31 6.74
CA THR A 24 22.09 5.91 6.68
C THR A 24 22.07 7.34 7.23
N ASP A 25 23.00 7.66 8.15
CA ASP A 25 23.19 9.04 8.64
C ASP A 25 23.73 9.95 7.53
N LEU A 26 24.52 9.43 6.57
CA LEU A 26 24.97 10.20 5.40
C LEU A 26 23.81 10.60 4.50
N VAL A 27 22.79 9.74 4.32
CA VAL A 27 21.59 10.10 3.55
C VAL A 27 20.86 11.27 4.21
N SER A 28 20.62 11.19 5.53
CA SER A 28 20.01 12.28 6.29
C SER A 28 20.82 13.58 6.18
N LEU A 29 22.15 13.50 6.28
CA LEU A 29 23.05 14.65 6.18
C LEU A 29 23.04 15.28 4.79
N VAL A 30 23.10 14.48 3.72
CA VAL A 30 23.08 14.98 2.33
C VAL A 30 21.77 15.68 2.03
N ARG A 31 20.62 15.10 2.41
CA ARG A 31 19.29 15.70 2.17
C ARG A 31 19.10 17.02 2.93
N PHE A 32 19.59 17.09 4.17
CA PHE A 32 19.59 18.33 4.94
C PHE A 32 20.51 19.39 4.32
N ALA A 33 21.75 19.02 3.97
CA ALA A 33 22.72 19.94 3.37
C ALA A 33 22.30 20.45 1.97
N THR A 34 21.51 19.68 1.24
CA THR A 34 20.95 20.06 -0.06
C THR A 34 19.58 20.75 0.02
N HIS A 35 19.12 21.08 1.24
CA HIS A 35 17.82 21.71 1.51
C HIS A 35 16.61 20.93 0.97
N GLN A 36 16.75 19.62 0.77
CA GLN A 36 15.60 18.74 0.49
C GLN A 36 14.74 18.53 1.74
N ASP A 37 15.37 18.61 2.91
CA ASP A 37 14.72 18.53 4.21
C ASP A 37 15.10 19.73 5.08
N ASN A 38 14.11 20.29 5.77
CA ASN A 38 14.30 21.44 6.68
C ASN A 38 14.78 21.04 8.09
N GLU A 39 14.69 19.74 8.41
CA GLU A 39 15.12 19.16 9.68
C GLU A 39 16.01 17.94 9.42
N LEU A 40 17.03 17.78 10.27
CA LEU A 40 17.90 16.62 10.27
C LEU A 40 17.28 15.51 11.14
N VAL A 41 16.62 14.56 10.46
CA VAL A 41 15.95 13.40 11.05
C VAL A 41 16.69 12.11 10.66
N PRO A 42 16.91 11.16 11.60
CA PRO A 42 17.55 9.88 11.28
C PRO A 42 16.74 9.13 10.22
N PHE A 43 17.41 8.64 9.18
CA PHE A 43 16.78 7.91 8.09
C PHE A 43 15.84 6.77 8.55
N PRO A 44 16.17 5.97 9.58
CA PRO A 44 15.25 4.94 10.10
C PRO A 44 13.92 5.49 10.64
N GLU A 45 13.93 6.67 11.25
CA GLU A 45 12.72 7.33 11.74
C GLU A 45 11.83 7.78 10.57
N ARG A 46 12.45 8.30 9.50
CA ARG A 46 11.74 8.62 8.24
C ARG A 46 11.14 7.38 7.60
N VAL A 47 11.92 6.31 7.46
CA VAL A 47 11.43 5.03 6.92
C VAL A 47 10.24 4.51 7.73
N THR A 48 10.28 4.65 9.06
CA THR A 48 9.16 4.25 9.93
C THR A 48 7.91 5.13 9.71
N ALA A 49 8.08 6.45 9.60
CA ALA A 49 6.98 7.36 9.31
C ALA A 49 6.36 7.09 7.93
N ASN A 50 7.20 6.95 6.91
CA ASN A 50 6.78 6.61 5.55
C ASN A 50 6.11 5.24 5.48
N PHE A 51 6.61 4.24 6.23
CA PHE A 51 5.97 2.93 6.33
C PHE A 51 4.61 3.00 6.99
N ASN A 52 4.45 3.76 8.08
CA ASN A 52 3.14 3.93 8.72
C ASN A 52 2.16 4.67 7.81
N ALA A 53 2.65 5.65 7.03
CA ALA A 53 1.86 6.32 6.00
C ALA A 53 1.48 5.35 4.87
N TRP A 54 2.43 4.58 4.33
CA TRP A 54 2.23 3.59 3.28
C TRP A 54 1.28 2.48 3.74
N LEU A 55 1.51 1.86 4.89
CA LEU A 55 0.64 0.83 5.46
C LEU A 55 -0.73 1.43 5.73
N GLY A 56 -0.73 2.65 6.28
CA GLY A 56 -1.88 3.51 6.39
C GLY A 56 -2.57 3.67 5.05
N ASP A 57 -1.92 3.88 3.92
CA ASP A 57 -2.54 4.07 2.59
C ASP A 57 -2.87 2.77 1.87
N GLN A 58 -2.28 1.64 2.27
CA GLN A 58 -2.71 0.31 1.84
C GLN A 58 -4.00 -0.08 2.57
N GLU A 59 -4.07 0.19 3.88
CA GLU A 59 -5.25 -0.05 4.72
C GLU A 59 -6.33 1.01 4.50
N ARG A 60 -5.92 2.28 4.42
CA ARG A 60 -6.62 3.48 3.90
C ARG A 60 -6.37 3.64 2.40
N GLY A 61 -6.32 2.54 1.64
CA GLY A 61 -6.75 2.58 0.24
C GLY A 61 -8.25 2.87 0.32
N GLY A 62 -8.58 4.07 0.81
CA GLY A 62 -9.82 4.37 1.46
C GLY A 62 -10.80 4.46 0.34
N LEU A 63 -11.92 3.78 0.51
CA LEU A 63 -13.02 4.06 -0.37
C LEU A 63 -13.32 5.57 -0.25
N PRO A 64 -13.47 6.27 -1.37
CA PRO A 64 -13.62 7.72 -1.38
C PRO A 64 -14.83 8.10 -0.51
N ALA A 65 -14.70 9.18 0.27
CA ALA A 65 -15.84 9.72 1.01
C ALA A 65 -16.97 10.06 0.02
N PRO A 66 -18.25 9.78 0.36
CA PRO A 66 -19.37 10.10 -0.50
C PRO A 66 -19.45 11.60 -0.77
N ARG A 67 -19.72 11.98 -2.02
CA ARG A 67 -19.84 13.38 -2.45
C ARG A 67 -21.17 13.60 -3.17
N PRO A 68 -21.90 14.70 -2.88
CA PRO A 68 -23.12 15.04 -3.60
C PRO A 68 -22.89 15.07 -5.12
N GLY A 69 -23.78 14.43 -5.88
CA GLY A 69 -23.69 14.36 -7.35
C GLY A 69 -22.59 13.43 -7.89
N THR A 70 -21.77 12.80 -7.05
CA THR A 70 -20.75 11.84 -7.51
C THR A 70 -21.26 10.41 -7.41
N TRP A 71 -21.02 9.62 -8.46
CA TRP A 71 -21.28 8.18 -8.49
C TRP A 71 -20.00 7.40 -8.70
N PHE A 72 -19.94 6.22 -8.12
CA PHE A 72 -18.79 5.33 -8.21
C PHE A 72 -19.17 4.05 -8.94
N VAL A 73 -18.30 3.59 -9.82
CA VAL A 73 -18.33 2.22 -10.34
C VAL A 73 -17.18 1.47 -9.71
N TYR A 74 -17.42 0.26 -9.23
CA TYR A 74 -16.43 -0.53 -8.51
C TYR A 74 -16.40 -1.98 -8.96
N ALA A 75 -15.25 -2.61 -8.76
CA ALA A 75 -15.06 -4.04 -8.88
C ALA A 75 -14.49 -4.61 -7.57
N ILE A 76 -15.11 -5.68 -7.09
CA ILE A 76 -14.73 -6.41 -5.88
C ILE A 76 -14.19 -7.78 -6.27
N GLU A 77 -13.04 -8.16 -5.71
CA GLU A 77 -12.58 -9.53 -5.70
C GLU A 77 -13.33 -10.31 -4.62
N CYS A 78 -13.96 -11.42 -5.01
CA CYS A 78 -14.69 -12.31 -4.13
C CYS A 78 -13.82 -13.51 -3.76
N SER A 79 -14.14 -14.15 -2.64
CA SER A 79 -13.38 -15.29 -2.07
C SER A 79 -13.18 -16.48 -3.01
N ASN A 80 -14.04 -16.67 -4.02
CA ASN A 80 -13.89 -17.70 -5.05
C ASN A 80 -13.07 -17.25 -6.27
N GLY A 81 -12.35 -16.13 -6.18
CA GLY A 81 -11.61 -15.52 -7.28
C GLY A 81 -12.48 -14.83 -8.35
N SER A 82 -13.81 -14.82 -8.19
CA SER A 82 -14.71 -14.09 -9.08
C SER A 82 -14.67 -12.59 -8.82
N ARG A 83 -15.14 -11.80 -9.79
CA ARG A 83 -15.24 -10.34 -9.67
C ARG A 83 -16.70 -9.92 -9.69
N TYR A 84 -17.12 -9.20 -8.66
CA TYR A 84 -18.41 -8.52 -8.62
C TYR A 84 -18.22 -7.08 -9.11
N ILE A 85 -19.13 -6.59 -9.95
CA ILE A 85 -19.10 -5.22 -10.49
C ILE A 85 -20.43 -4.56 -10.17
N GLY A 86 -20.38 -3.35 -9.63
CA GLY A 86 -21.57 -2.57 -9.30
C GLY A 86 -21.27 -1.08 -9.31
N GLN A 87 -22.30 -0.32 -8.97
CA GLN A 87 -22.24 1.13 -8.83
C GLN A 87 -22.90 1.58 -7.53
N THR A 88 -22.54 2.77 -7.03
CA THR A 88 -23.16 3.41 -5.86
C THR A 88 -22.73 4.87 -5.73
N SER A 89 -23.51 5.70 -5.03
CA SER A 89 -23.09 7.04 -4.60
C SER A 89 -22.26 7.04 -3.31
N ASP A 90 -22.16 5.90 -2.63
CA ASP A 90 -21.44 5.75 -1.35
C ASP A 90 -20.71 4.41 -1.32
N LEU A 91 -19.49 4.43 -1.86
CA LEU A 91 -18.65 3.24 -2.01
C LEU A 91 -18.21 2.63 -0.66
N PRO A 92 -17.77 3.42 0.34
CA PRO A 92 -17.46 2.90 1.68
C PRO A 92 -18.61 2.09 2.28
N ARG A 93 -19.81 2.69 2.38
CA ARG A 93 -20.98 2.01 2.94
C ARG A 93 -21.33 0.75 2.14
N ARG A 94 -21.32 0.84 0.81
CA ARG A 94 -21.69 -0.28 -0.06
C ARG A 94 -20.74 -1.47 0.11
N PHE A 95 -19.44 -1.21 0.29
CA PHE A 95 -18.49 -2.27 0.54
C PHE A 95 -18.69 -2.93 1.91
N GLU A 96 -19.03 -2.16 2.95
CA GLU A 96 -19.43 -2.71 4.26
C GLU A 96 -20.68 -3.58 4.16
N GLU A 97 -21.70 -3.16 3.41
CA GLU A 97 -22.90 -3.98 3.15
C GLU A 97 -22.56 -5.32 2.47
N HIS A 98 -21.67 -5.29 1.47
CA HIS A 98 -21.19 -6.51 0.83
C HIS A 98 -20.45 -7.42 1.82
N LYS A 99 -19.61 -6.87 2.70
CA LYS A 99 -18.90 -7.64 3.75
C LYS A 99 -19.84 -8.22 4.79
N ALA A 100 -20.87 -7.47 5.19
CA ALA A 100 -21.89 -7.90 6.13
C ALA A 100 -22.90 -8.89 5.52
N GLY A 101 -22.81 -9.18 4.22
CA GLY A 101 -23.74 -10.08 3.53
C GLY A 101 -25.12 -9.45 3.26
N THR A 102 -25.29 -8.15 3.49
CA THR A 102 -26.52 -7.39 3.23
C THR A 102 -26.54 -6.67 1.88
N GLY A 103 -25.42 -6.73 1.14
CA GLY A 103 -25.31 -6.23 -0.23
C GLY A 103 -25.96 -7.16 -1.25
N ALA A 104 -25.24 -7.49 -2.33
CA ALA A 104 -25.78 -8.36 -3.38
C ALA A 104 -25.82 -9.84 -2.97
N SER A 105 -26.82 -10.57 -3.50
CA SER A 105 -26.93 -12.02 -3.28
C SER A 105 -25.65 -12.77 -3.68
N TRP A 106 -24.98 -12.34 -4.77
CA TRP A 106 -23.72 -12.91 -5.22
C TRP A 106 -22.60 -12.77 -4.19
N THR A 107 -22.38 -11.56 -3.67
CA THR A 107 -21.33 -11.29 -2.67
C THR A 107 -21.63 -11.91 -1.31
N ARG A 108 -22.91 -12.15 -1.00
CA ARG A 108 -23.29 -12.93 0.19
C ARG A 108 -22.89 -14.39 0.04
N ARG A 109 -23.05 -14.99 -1.15
CA ARG A 109 -22.61 -16.36 -1.45
C ARG A 109 -21.09 -16.47 -1.61
N HIS A 110 -20.46 -15.41 -2.10
CA HIS A 110 -19.01 -15.32 -2.33
C HIS A 110 -18.47 -14.06 -1.65
N PRO A 111 -18.16 -14.13 -0.33
CA PRO A 111 -17.76 -12.99 0.47
C PRO A 111 -16.67 -12.12 -0.20
N PRO A 112 -16.77 -10.79 -0.12
CA PRO A 112 -15.79 -9.88 -0.70
C PRO A 112 -14.46 -9.96 0.06
N VAL A 113 -13.35 -9.89 -0.69
CA VAL A 113 -11.98 -9.84 -0.17
C VAL A 113 -11.49 -8.40 -0.13
N ARG A 114 -11.55 -7.70 -1.28
CA ARG A 114 -11.12 -6.31 -1.43
C ARG A 114 -11.81 -5.66 -2.64
N VAL A 115 -11.81 -4.33 -2.69
CA VAL A 115 -12.08 -3.59 -3.91
C VAL A 115 -10.80 -3.59 -4.74
N ILE A 116 -10.89 -4.12 -5.96
CA ILE A 116 -9.75 -4.23 -6.89
C ILE A 116 -9.71 -3.10 -7.91
N HIS A 117 -10.78 -2.33 -8.04
CA HIS A 117 -10.85 -1.16 -8.92
C HIS A 117 -12.05 -0.30 -8.58
N TRP A 118 -11.94 1.01 -8.76
CA TRP A 118 -13.06 1.92 -8.74
C TRP A 118 -12.81 3.18 -9.59
N GLU A 119 -13.88 3.76 -10.12
CA GLU A 119 -13.93 4.96 -10.97
C GLU A 119 -15.01 5.92 -10.47
N GLU A 120 -14.86 7.21 -10.74
CA GLU A 120 -15.80 8.27 -10.36
C GLU A 120 -16.49 8.85 -11.59
N TYR A 121 -17.76 9.21 -11.42
CA TYR A 121 -18.62 9.76 -12.47
C TYR A 121 -19.49 10.89 -11.92
N ALA A 122 -19.84 11.83 -12.79
CA ALA A 122 -20.65 13.00 -12.43
C ALA A 122 -22.16 12.70 -12.39
N SER A 123 -22.57 11.50 -12.83
CA SER A 123 -23.97 11.09 -12.81
C SER A 123 -24.14 9.58 -12.67
N GLU A 124 -25.32 9.17 -12.21
CA GLU A 124 -25.72 7.76 -12.16
C GLU A 124 -25.70 7.13 -13.56
N HIS A 125 -26.16 7.88 -14.57
CA HIS A 125 -26.23 7.42 -15.94
C HIS A 125 -24.85 7.01 -16.48
N GLU A 126 -23.85 7.87 -16.31
CA GLU A 126 -22.46 7.56 -16.71
C GLU A 126 -21.91 6.33 -15.97
N ALA A 127 -22.17 6.25 -14.66
CA ALA A 127 -21.76 5.10 -13.85
C ALA A 127 -22.42 3.80 -14.33
N VAL A 128 -23.72 3.84 -14.66
CA VAL A 128 -24.46 2.68 -15.19
C VAL A 128 -23.92 2.25 -16.55
N GLU A 129 -23.62 3.17 -17.46
CA GLU A 129 -23.03 2.83 -18.76
C GLU A 129 -21.64 2.21 -18.62
N ARG A 130 -20.82 2.73 -17.70
CA ARG A 130 -19.53 2.13 -17.38
C ARG A 130 -19.67 0.75 -16.75
N GLU A 131 -20.59 0.57 -15.80
CA GLU A 131 -20.87 -0.71 -15.17
C GLU A 131 -21.27 -1.76 -16.23
N LYS A 132 -22.16 -1.39 -17.16
CA LYS A 132 -22.56 -2.23 -18.30
C LYS A 132 -21.34 -2.62 -19.14
N TYR A 133 -20.49 -1.67 -19.50
CA TYR A 133 -19.24 -1.96 -20.22
C TYR A 133 -18.35 -2.94 -19.46
N LEU A 134 -18.10 -2.71 -18.17
CA LEU A 134 -17.24 -3.58 -17.35
C LEU A 134 -17.82 -4.99 -17.21
N LYS A 135 -19.15 -5.14 -17.30
CA LYS A 135 -19.86 -6.42 -17.34
C LYS A 135 -19.88 -7.11 -18.71
N THR A 136 -19.30 -6.51 -19.76
CA THR A 136 -19.08 -7.20 -21.06
C THR A 136 -17.85 -8.11 -21.03
N GLY A 137 -17.65 -8.91 -22.09
CA GLY A 137 -16.42 -9.69 -22.26
C GLY A 137 -15.17 -8.80 -22.41
N PHE A 138 -15.28 -7.69 -23.14
CA PHE A 138 -14.18 -6.73 -23.33
C PHE A 138 -13.83 -6.01 -22.03
N GLY A 139 -14.84 -5.53 -21.29
CA GLY A 139 -14.63 -4.84 -20.02
C GLY A 139 -13.98 -5.73 -18.96
N ARG A 140 -14.39 -7.00 -18.85
CA ARG A 140 -13.73 -7.97 -17.94
C ARG A 140 -12.27 -8.23 -18.32
N LYS A 141 -11.97 -8.36 -19.62
CA LYS A 141 -10.59 -8.52 -20.10
C LYS A 141 -9.74 -7.29 -19.81
N TRP A 142 -10.29 -6.10 -20.04
CA TRP A 142 -9.64 -4.82 -19.71
C TRP A 142 -9.30 -4.75 -18.23
N LEU A 143 -10.29 -4.97 -17.34
CA LEU A 143 -10.09 -4.91 -15.89
C LEU A 143 -9.02 -5.91 -15.42
N LYS A 144 -9.04 -7.15 -15.95
CA LYS A 144 -8.03 -8.15 -15.61
C LYS A 144 -6.62 -7.69 -16.00
N ARG A 145 -6.47 -7.07 -17.17
CA ARG A 145 -5.18 -6.55 -17.66
C ARG A 145 -4.69 -5.37 -16.80
N GLU A 146 -5.56 -4.41 -16.51
CA GLU A 146 -5.18 -3.23 -15.70
C GLU A 146 -4.83 -3.64 -14.26
N PHE A 147 -5.57 -4.61 -13.70
CA PHE A 147 -5.28 -5.16 -12.38
C PHE A 147 -3.91 -5.88 -12.36
N ALA A 148 -3.66 -6.77 -13.32
CA ALA A 148 -2.39 -7.49 -13.42
C ALA A 148 -1.19 -6.55 -13.66
N ALA A 149 -1.42 -5.39 -14.27
CA ALA A 149 -0.39 -4.39 -14.50
C ALA A 149 -0.27 -3.34 -13.38
N GLY A 150 -0.98 -3.51 -12.25
CA GLY A 150 -0.89 -2.61 -11.10
C GLY A 150 -1.49 -1.20 -11.31
N ARG A 151 -2.30 -0.97 -12.34
CA ARG A 151 -2.84 0.35 -12.70
C ARG A 151 -4.24 0.65 -12.16
N THR A 152 -4.78 -0.24 -11.35
CA THR A 152 -6.14 -0.12 -10.79
C THR A 152 -6.12 0.53 -9.41
N ARG A 153 -7.21 1.22 -9.06
CA ARG A 153 -7.39 1.77 -7.70
C ARG A 153 -7.90 0.68 -6.77
N GLN A 154 -7.01 0.16 -5.92
CA GLN A 154 -7.34 -0.91 -4.98
C GLN A 154 -7.65 -0.35 -3.59
N ALA A 155 -8.48 -1.08 -2.83
CA ALA A 155 -8.97 -0.65 -1.54
C ALA A 155 -9.41 -1.83 -0.67
N GLY A 156 -9.26 -1.72 0.65
CA GLY A 156 -9.78 -2.70 1.62
C GLY A 156 -8.95 -3.97 1.79
N LYS A 157 -7.69 -4.01 1.32
CA LYS A 157 -6.77 -5.12 1.63
C LYS A 157 -6.29 -4.97 3.07
N LYS A 158 -6.83 -5.79 3.98
CA LYS A 158 -6.25 -5.96 5.32
C LYS A 158 -5.15 -7.00 5.25
N PHE A 159 -3.95 -6.64 5.67
CA PHE A 159 -2.88 -7.62 5.87
C PHE A 159 -3.19 -8.48 7.10
N THR A 160 -2.93 -9.78 7.01
CA THR A 160 -2.93 -10.66 8.18
C THR A 160 -1.83 -10.24 9.15
N ASP A 161 -1.90 -10.69 10.40
CA ASP A 161 -0.86 -10.34 11.38
C ASP A 161 0.51 -10.90 10.97
N GLU A 162 0.55 -12.08 10.35
CA GLU A 162 1.79 -12.63 9.77
C GLU A 162 2.29 -11.78 8.59
N GLN A 163 1.41 -11.34 7.68
CA GLN A 163 1.81 -10.42 6.62
C GLN A 163 2.34 -9.10 7.18
N ARG A 164 1.73 -8.54 8.23
CA ARG A 164 2.21 -7.31 8.89
C ARG A 164 3.56 -7.50 9.57
N GLN A 165 3.81 -8.67 10.16
CA GLN A 165 5.13 -9.02 10.70
C GLN A 165 6.18 -9.04 9.58
N TRP A 166 5.87 -9.65 8.43
CA TRP A 166 6.76 -9.65 7.27
C TRP A 166 7.03 -8.25 6.71
N LEU A 167 6.00 -7.43 6.57
CA LEU A 167 6.14 -6.03 6.14
C LEU A 167 6.99 -5.22 7.12
N SER A 168 6.90 -5.50 8.42
CA SER A 168 7.74 -4.86 9.45
C SER A 168 9.20 -5.28 9.33
N MET A 169 9.48 -6.57 9.07
CA MET A 169 10.85 -7.03 8.81
C MET A 169 11.45 -6.37 7.56
N ILE A 170 10.66 -6.23 6.49
CA ILE A 170 11.07 -5.52 5.27
C ILE A 170 11.37 -4.05 5.55
N ARG A 171 10.49 -3.35 6.27
CA ARG A 171 10.72 -1.97 6.72
C ARG A 171 12.04 -1.85 7.49
N ASP A 172 12.28 -2.73 8.46
CA ASP A 172 13.48 -2.67 9.31
C ASP A 172 14.75 -2.93 8.51
N HIS A 173 14.69 -3.82 7.51
CA HIS A 173 15.77 -4.06 6.57
C HIS A 173 16.04 -2.82 5.70
N ILE A 174 15.02 -2.21 5.10
CA ILE A 174 15.15 -0.97 4.31
C ILE A 174 15.71 0.16 5.18
N ALA A 175 15.27 0.27 6.44
CA ALA A 175 15.77 1.27 7.39
C ALA A 175 17.26 1.08 7.72
N ALA A 176 17.82 -0.12 7.54
CA ALA A 176 19.23 -0.41 7.75
C ALA A 176 20.06 -0.32 6.45
N ASN A 177 19.48 -0.66 5.30
CA ASN A 177 20.21 -0.92 4.05
C ASN A 177 19.77 -0.05 2.85
N MET A 178 18.81 0.87 3.03
CA MET A 178 18.26 1.78 2.00
C MET A 178 17.49 1.10 0.86
N GLY A 179 17.22 -0.20 0.97
CA GLY A 179 16.45 -0.96 0.00
C GLY A 179 16.33 -2.42 0.42
N VAL A 180 15.54 -3.17 -0.33
CA VAL A 180 15.48 -4.63 -0.24
C VAL A 180 15.32 -5.21 -1.66
N GLU A 181 15.99 -6.31 -1.93
CA GLU A 181 15.92 -7.10 -3.15
C GLU A 181 15.47 -8.54 -2.83
N SER A 182 15.17 -9.34 -3.85
CA SER A 182 14.74 -10.73 -3.66
C SER A 182 15.81 -11.59 -2.97
N ASP A 183 17.08 -11.32 -3.26
CA ASP A 183 18.22 -12.08 -2.72
C ASP A 183 18.39 -11.85 -1.21
N ASP A 184 17.94 -10.70 -0.68
CA ASP A 184 18.00 -10.42 0.76
C ASP A 184 17.19 -11.42 1.59
N PHE A 185 16.19 -12.07 0.98
CA PHE A 185 15.35 -13.07 1.63
C PHE A 185 16.08 -14.39 1.95
N GLU A 186 17.30 -14.58 1.43
CA GLU A 186 18.18 -15.69 1.77
C GLU A 186 18.92 -15.49 3.11
N TYR A 187 18.90 -14.27 3.65
CA TYR A 187 19.60 -13.91 4.87
C TYR A 187 18.64 -13.64 6.04
N ALA A 188 19.18 -13.62 7.27
CA ALA A 188 18.40 -13.28 8.45
C ALA A 188 17.97 -11.79 8.42
N PRO A 189 16.75 -11.44 8.89
CA PRO A 189 15.80 -12.32 9.59
C PRO A 189 14.88 -13.13 8.66
N PHE A 190 14.86 -12.86 7.36
CA PHE A 190 13.91 -13.47 6.42
C PHE A 190 14.08 -14.98 6.30
N SER A 191 15.32 -15.48 6.18
CA SER A 191 15.60 -16.91 6.07
C SER A 191 15.13 -17.69 7.29
N GLN A 192 15.26 -17.10 8.48
CA GLN A 192 14.74 -17.66 9.74
C GLN A 192 13.21 -17.67 9.78
N ALA A 193 12.56 -16.69 9.16
CA ALA A 193 11.11 -16.64 9.04
C ALA A 193 10.55 -17.58 7.95
N GLY A 194 11.40 -18.22 7.14
CA GLY A 194 11.03 -19.15 6.06
C GLY A 194 11.45 -18.73 4.65
N GLY A 195 12.19 -17.63 4.53
CA GLY A 195 12.82 -17.15 3.31
C GLY A 195 11.86 -16.76 2.18
N LEU A 196 12.42 -16.60 0.97
CA LEU A 196 11.71 -16.13 -0.21
C LEU A 196 10.49 -17.01 -0.55
N GLY A 197 10.62 -18.32 -0.39
CA GLY A 197 9.53 -19.27 -0.65
C GLY A 197 8.32 -19.11 0.28
N LYS A 198 8.52 -18.69 1.54
CA LYS A 198 7.40 -18.34 2.44
C LYS A 198 6.82 -16.97 2.08
N ALA A 199 7.66 -16.01 1.74
CA ALA A 199 7.22 -14.68 1.32
C ALA A 199 6.27 -14.75 0.11
N TYR A 200 6.60 -15.54 -0.93
CA TYR A 200 5.71 -15.73 -2.09
C TYR A 200 4.37 -16.36 -1.73
N ARG A 201 4.36 -17.31 -0.78
CA ARG A 201 3.12 -17.92 -0.29
C ARG A 201 2.26 -16.94 0.51
N LEU A 202 2.89 -16.05 1.27
CA LEU A 202 2.19 -15.03 2.06
C LEU A 202 1.67 -13.87 1.21
N PHE A 203 2.34 -13.54 0.11
CA PHE A 203 1.95 -12.45 -0.79
C PHE A 203 1.66 -12.98 -2.22
N PRO A 204 0.60 -13.80 -2.39
CA PRO A 204 0.31 -14.45 -3.67
C PRO A 204 -0.08 -13.47 -4.78
N ASP A 205 -0.53 -12.27 -4.41
CA ASP A 205 -0.96 -11.22 -5.33
C ASP A 205 0.21 -10.41 -5.94
N GLY A 206 1.46 -10.74 -5.61
CA GLY A 206 2.64 -10.07 -6.15
C GLY A 206 3.55 -9.51 -5.07
N LEU A 207 4.42 -10.37 -4.51
CA LEU A 207 5.50 -9.96 -3.60
C LEU A 207 6.40 -8.88 -4.23
N GLN A 208 6.73 -9.02 -5.51
CA GLN A 208 7.60 -8.08 -6.23
C GLN A 208 7.03 -6.66 -6.23
N THR A 209 5.73 -6.52 -6.51
CA THR A 209 5.05 -5.21 -6.51
C THR A 209 5.03 -4.58 -5.11
N ILE A 210 4.91 -5.39 -4.05
CA ILE A 210 5.01 -4.91 -2.67
C ILE A 210 6.42 -4.40 -2.38
N ILE A 211 7.45 -5.14 -2.77
CA ILE A 211 8.86 -4.75 -2.59
C ILE A 211 9.15 -3.44 -3.33
N GLU A 212 8.79 -3.35 -4.60
CA GLU A 212 8.98 -2.13 -5.42
C GLU A 212 8.27 -0.92 -4.80
N SER A 213 7.01 -1.12 -4.38
CA SER A 213 6.23 -0.08 -3.73
C SER A 213 6.86 0.38 -2.41
N LEU A 214 7.36 -0.56 -1.59
CA LEU A 214 8.03 -0.24 -0.32
C LEU A 214 9.35 0.49 -0.55
N ASN A 215 10.20 0.00 -1.46
CA ASN A 215 11.47 0.67 -1.79
C ASN A 215 11.23 2.12 -2.26
N MET A 216 10.24 2.33 -3.13
CA MET A 216 9.88 3.67 -3.58
C MET A 216 9.33 4.55 -2.45
N ALA A 217 8.38 4.04 -1.66
CA ALA A 217 7.66 4.85 -0.68
C ALA A 217 8.49 5.13 0.58
N LEU A 218 9.35 4.21 1.01
CA LEU A 218 10.05 4.33 2.29
C LEU A 218 11.32 5.19 2.18
N VAL A 219 11.97 5.19 1.02
CA VAL A 219 13.26 5.89 0.79
C VAL A 219 13.08 7.32 0.24
N ALA A 220 11.87 7.64 -0.25
CA ALA A 220 11.49 8.99 -0.70
C ALA A 220 11.65 10.05 0.39
#